data_AF-A0A139QNU9-F1
#
_entry.id   AF-A0A139QNU9-F1
#
_cell.length_a   1.000
_cell.length_b   1.000
_cell.length_c   1.000
_cell.angle_alpha   90.00
_cell.angle_beta   90.00
_cell.angle_gamma   90.00
#
_symmetry.space_group_name_H-M   'P 1'
#
loop_
_entity.id
_entity.type
_entity.pdbx_description
1 polymer ?
#
loop_
_entity_poly.entity_id
_entity_poly.type
_entity_poly.pdbx_seq_one_letter_code
_entity_poly.pdbx_strand_id
1 'polypeptide(L)'
;MRSLKRLLNFINGWIMSGNDNRRDSIENFLAAARRLQIDVITMNDLQVSMTDIWTKSQTVRETGTPTGLQQLSYYAEIVPPFELTSIGDYLHQVIRDKRIKVQELAQYGFSKTKVYRMYDDDASFRVNDLLTLMPHLGLMPGDLDAVVPQFNDATYRVKYNLQFVAETFIPTAVAQAKMRYDETGHLGFLEQWLELRMIIGSRLDGRWYASEEAKSLGQQAQRLLQSMDTWHDSEFRILKLAWMAVDSVAGVHMMVNMTHANDVDNILQRTYANRVVEGVEYAIFKAMFEGNQELLDALLQVAFEEQKRDDKALKYASWRWRFLMYENYRTYFTNPEEAVGHLVDFFADYDELVGEFEITDKYKTLFNAMWREHLAKK
;
A
#
# COMPACT_ATOMS: atom_id res chain seq x y z
N MET A 1 3.59 6.58 -7.17
CA MET A 1 3.25 8.01 -7.06
C MET A 1 4.16 8.78 -6.10
N ARG A 2 4.36 8.36 -4.84
CA ARG A 2 5.22 9.09 -3.87
C ARG A 2 6.66 9.31 -4.36
N SER A 3 7.30 8.28 -4.91
CA SER A 3 8.67 8.39 -5.45
C SER A 3 8.76 9.37 -6.61
N LEU A 4 7.82 9.30 -7.57
CA LEU A 4 7.73 10.26 -8.68
C LEU A 4 7.56 11.71 -8.18
N LYS A 5 6.70 11.93 -7.18
CA LYS A 5 6.52 13.25 -6.55
C LYS A 5 7.80 13.76 -5.89
N ARG A 6 8.51 12.91 -5.14
CA ARG A 6 9.79 13.27 -4.51
C ARG A 6 10.85 13.63 -5.55
N LEU A 7 10.99 12.83 -6.61
CA LEU A 7 11.89 13.12 -7.71
C LEU A 7 11.58 14.49 -8.35
N LEU A 8 10.32 14.75 -8.69
CA LEU A 8 9.91 16.03 -9.28
C LEU A 8 10.18 17.20 -8.33
N ASN A 9 10.00 17.02 -7.02
CA ASN A 9 10.35 18.04 -6.02
C ASN A 9 11.85 18.32 -5.96
N PHE A 10 12.69 17.28 -5.99
CA PHE A 10 14.14 17.45 -6.05
C PHE A 10 14.57 18.16 -7.34
N ILE A 11 14.02 17.77 -8.48
CA ILE A 11 14.29 18.39 -9.79
C ILE A 11 13.85 19.86 -9.80
N ASN A 12 12.63 20.17 -9.36
CA ASN A 12 12.14 21.55 -9.27
C ASN A 12 13.05 22.38 -8.35
N GLY A 13 13.43 21.80 -7.20
CA GLY A 13 14.38 22.42 -6.29
C GLY A 13 15.74 22.69 -6.94
N TRP A 14 16.25 21.78 -7.76
CA TRP A 14 17.53 21.91 -8.47
C TRP A 14 17.45 22.97 -9.58
N ILE A 15 16.41 22.96 -10.41
CA ILE A 15 16.17 23.95 -11.47
C ILE A 15 16.04 25.36 -10.87
N MET A 16 15.23 25.54 -9.83
CA MET A 16 14.92 26.86 -9.26
C MET A 16 16.06 27.45 -8.43
N SER A 17 16.88 26.61 -7.77
CA SER A 17 17.97 27.10 -6.92
C SER A 17 19.28 27.32 -7.67
N GLY A 18 19.46 26.69 -8.84
CA GLY A 18 20.74 26.69 -9.55
C GLY A 18 21.89 26.03 -8.80
N ASN A 19 21.61 25.29 -7.72
CA ASN A 19 22.62 24.69 -6.85
C ASN A 19 22.95 23.26 -7.32
N ASP A 20 24.16 23.07 -7.83
CA ASP A 20 24.62 21.78 -8.34
C ASP A 20 24.80 20.72 -7.26
N ASN A 21 24.92 21.09 -5.98
CA ASN A 21 24.98 20.12 -4.87
C ASN A 21 23.68 19.33 -4.70
N ARG A 22 22.56 19.79 -5.29
CA ARG A 22 21.30 19.01 -5.31
C ARG A 22 21.29 17.92 -6.38
N ARG A 23 22.28 17.91 -7.28
CA ARG A 23 22.47 16.87 -8.30
C ARG A 23 22.76 15.52 -7.66
N ASP A 24 23.66 15.49 -6.68
CA ASP A 24 24.07 14.26 -6.01
C ASP A 24 22.87 13.57 -5.32
N SER A 25 21.95 14.35 -4.73
CA SER A 25 20.71 13.81 -4.17
C SER A 25 19.82 13.16 -5.24
N ILE A 26 19.73 13.75 -6.43
CA ILE A 26 18.96 13.18 -7.54
C ILE A 26 19.64 11.91 -8.08
N GLU A 27 20.96 11.92 -8.21
CA GLU A 27 21.73 10.76 -8.68
C GLU A 27 21.67 9.59 -7.68
N ASN A 28 21.75 9.86 -6.38
CA ASN A 28 21.56 8.87 -5.32
C ASN A 28 20.14 8.29 -5.34
N PHE A 29 19.13 9.14 -5.49
CA PHE A 29 17.74 8.71 -5.66
C PHE A 29 17.57 7.78 -6.86
N LEU A 30 18.13 8.14 -8.02
CA LEU A 30 18.05 7.30 -9.22
C LEU A 30 18.84 5.98 -9.07
N ALA A 31 19.97 6.01 -8.35
CA ALA A 31 20.74 4.80 -8.05
C ALA A 31 19.95 3.83 -7.14
N ALA A 32 19.30 4.35 -6.10
CA ALA A 32 18.39 3.57 -5.25
C ALA A 32 17.24 2.97 -6.07
N ALA A 33 16.63 3.76 -6.98
CA ALA A 33 15.57 3.27 -7.86
C ALA A 33 16.01 2.10 -8.74
N ARG A 34 17.25 2.13 -9.26
CA ARG A 34 17.82 1.04 -10.06
C ARG A 34 18.11 -0.20 -9.24
N ARG A 35 18.70 -0.06 -8.05
CA ARG A 35 18.95 -1.21 -7.14
C ARG A 35 17.64 -1.91 -6.77
N LEU A 36 16.57 -1.14 -6.60
CA LEU A 36 15.23 -1.64 -6.31
C LEU A 36 14.42 -2.06 -7.56
N GLN A 37 14.96 -1.91 -8.78
CA GLN A 37 14.29 -2.23 -10.04
C GLN A 37 12.95 -1.49 -10.24
N ILE A 38 12.88 -0.23 -9.77
CA ILE A 38 11.72 0.65 -9.87
C ILE A 38 11.97 1.93 -10.67
N ASP A 39 13.06 1.99 -11.43
CA ASP A 39 13.42 3.12 -12.29
C ASP A 39 12.36 3.47 -13.35
N VAL A 40 11.48 2.52 -13.66
CA VAL A 40 10.24 2.72 -14.43
C VAL A 40 9.01 2.49 -13.55
N ILE A 41 8.16 3.50 -13.43
CA ILE A 41 6.88 3.43 -12.70
C ILE A 41 5.75 3.25 -13.69
N THR A 42 4.89 2.24 -13.45
CA THR A 42 3.68 2.02 -14.23
C THR A 42 2.45 2.58 -13.53
N MET A 43 1.61 3.36 -14.23
CA MET A 43 0.35 3.94 -13.75
C MET A 43 -0.71 3.85 -14.86
N ASN A 44 -1.78 3.07 -14.66
CA ASN A 44 -2.90 2.97 -15.63
C ASN A 44 -2.43 2.85 -17.09
N ASP A 45 -1.53 1.90 -17.35
CA ASP A 45 -0.85 1.63 -18.63
C ASP A 45 0.18 2.65 -19.12
N LEU A 46 0.35 3.78 -18.43
CA LEU A 46 1.46 4.70 -18.64
C LEU A 46 2.72 4.17 -17.95
N GLN A 47 3.83 4.08 -18.68
CA GLN A 47 5.15 3.82 -18.13
C GLN A 47 5.97 5.10 -18.10
N VAL A 48 6.51 5.42 -16.92
CA VAL A 48 7.26 6.65 -16.67
C VAL A 48 8.65 6.29 -16.18
N SER A 49 9.67 6.57 -17.00
CA SER A 49 11.08 6.41 -16.63
C SER A 49 11.56 7.61 -15.80
N MET A 50 12.03 7.33 -14.58
CA MET A 50 12.61 8.34 -13.69
C MET A 50 13.94 8.89 -14.23
N THR A 51 14.71 8.05 -14.92
CA THR A 51 15.95 8.48 -15.59
C THR A 51 15.63 9.43 -16.75
N ASP A 52 14.58 9.16 -17.53
CA ASP A 52 14.20 10.02 -18.66
C ASP A 52 13.72 11.39 -18.17
N ILE A 53 12.96 11.43 -17.07
CA ILE A 53 12.55 12.69 -16.43
C ILE A 53 13.79 13.50 -16.04
N TRP A 54 14.78 12.85 -15.41
CA TRP A 54 16.01 13.52 -15.03
C TRP A 54 16.78 14.06 -16.23
N THR A 55 17.01 13.25 -17.26
CA THR A 55 17.71 13.68 -18.49
C THR A 55 17.01 14.87 -19.15
N LYS A 56 15.68 14.83 -19.27
CA LYS A 56 14.90 15.96 -19.81
C LYS A 56 15.02 17.22 -18.96
N SER A 57 15.04 17.08 -17.64
CA SER A 57 15.19 18.22 -16.73
C SER A 57 16.55 18.90 -16.84
N GLN A 58 17.62 18.13 -17.12
CA GLN A 58 18.95 18.67 -17.40
C GLN A 58 18.91 19.54 -18.67
N THR A 59 18.31 19.04 -19.75
CA THR A 59 18.12 19.80 -20.99
C THR A 59 17.30 21.08 -20.77
N VAL A 60 16.25 21.04 -19.94
CA VAL A 60 15.45 22.24 -19.60
C VAL A 60 16.30 23.28 -18.90
N ARG A 61 17.13 22.89 -17.93
CA ARG A 61 17.99 23.82 -17.20
C ARG A 61 19.07 24.43 -18.10
N GLU A 62 19.61 23.64 -19.04
CA GLU A 62 20.65 24.08 -19.96
C GLU A 62 20.10 25.00 -21.09
N THR A 63 18.90 24.71 -21.60
CA THR A 63 18.40 25.32 -22.84
C THR A 63 17.22 26.29 -22.65
N GLY A 64 16.49 26.21 -21.53
CA GLY A 64 15.30 27.03 -21.28
C GLY A 64 14.15 26.81 -22.27
N THR A 65 14.15 25.70 -23.03
CA THR A 65 13.22 25.50 -24.15
C THR A 65 11.77 25.20 -23.69
N PRO A 66 10.75 25.79 -24.34
CA PRO A 66 9.34 25.64 -23.96
C PRO A 66 8.83 24.19 -23.97
N THR A 67 9.32 23.37 -24.90
CA THR A 67 8.89 21.97 -25.07
C THR A 67 9.31 21.08 -23.90
N GLY A 68 10.47 21.34 -23.30
CA GLY A 68 10.92 20.60 -22.12
C GLY A 68 10.14 20.97 -20.85
N LEU A 69 9.76 22.24 -20.70
CA LEU A 69 8.89 22.69 -19.60
C LEU A 69 7.48 22.09 -19.70
N GLN A 70 6.90 22.01 -20.90
CA GLN A 70 5.59 21.39 -21.12
C GLN A 70 5.58 19.90 -20.74
N GLN A 71 6.65 19.16 -21.06
CA GLN A 71 6.77 17.75 -20.67
C GLN A 71 6.95 17.57 -19.15
N LEU A 72 7.64 18.49 -18.47
CA LEU A 72 7.73 18.47 -17.00
C LEU A 72 6.38 18.80 -16.33
N SER A 73 5.60 19.73 -16.90
CA SER A 73 4.25 20.04 -16.42
C SER A 73 3.32 18.83 -16.49
N TYR A 74 3.40 18.03 -17.56
CA TYR A 74 2.64 16.79 -17.68
C TYR A 74 2.91 15.80 -16.53
N TYR A 75 4.17 15.65 -16.10
CA TYR A 75 4.49 14.78 -14.96
C TYR A 75 3.97 15.33 -13.62
N ALA A 76 3.88 16.66 -13.47
CA ALA A 76 3.31 17.29 -12.28
C ALA A 76 1.78 17.13 -12.21
N GLU A 77 1.08 17.14 -13.35
CA GLU A 77 -0.37 16.92 -13.43
C GLU A 77 -0.77 15.48 -13.07
N ILE A 78 0.12 14.51 -13.23
CA ILE A 78 -0.08 13.11 -12.82
C ILE A 78 -0.07 12.95 -11.29
N VAL A 79 0.50 13.91 -10.56
CA VAL A 79 0.60 13.89 -9.10
C VAL A 79 -0.48 14.79 -8.51
N PRO A 80 -1.59 14.25 -7.95
CA PRO A 80 -2.61 15.08 -7.36
C PRO A 80 -2.01 15.94 -6.23
N PRO A 81 -2.20 17.28 -6.26
CA PRO A 81 -1.71 18.15 -5.21
C PRO A 81 -2.68 18.19 -4.01
N PHE A 82 -2.10 18.31 -2.80
CA PHE A 82 -2.68 18.61 -1.46
C PHE A 82 -3.44 17.55 -0.65
N GLU A 83 -3.46 17.82 0.68
CA GLU A 83 -4.07 17.08 1.79
C GLU A 83 -5.60 17.14 1.70
N LEU A 84 -6.18 16.24 0.93
CA LEU A 84 -7.64 16.08 0.89
C LEU A 84 -8.14 15.58 2.26
N THR A 85 -9.24 16.13 2.76
CA THR A 85 -9.85 15.68 4.01
C THR A 85 -11.19 14.99 3.80
N SER A 86 -11.84 15.22 2.66
CA SER A 86 -13.19 14.77 2.35
C SER A 86 -13.39 14.49 0.86
N ILE A 87 -14.52 13.85 0.49
CA ILE A 87 -14.94 13.72 -0.91
C ILE A 87 -15.30 15.09 -1.48
N GLY A 88 -15.91 15.95 -0.66
CA GLY A 88 -16.21 17.35 -1.00
C GLY A 88 -15.00 18.15 -1.47
N ASP A 89 -13.87 18.06 -0.74
CA ASP A 89 -12.61 18.71 -1.10
C ASP A 89 -12.11 18.25 -2.47
N TYR A 90 -12.18 16.95 -2.72
CA TYR A 90 -11.72 16.37 -3.97
C TYR A 90 -12.57 16.85 -5.15
N LEU A 91 -13.89 16.88 -5.00
CA LEU A 91 -14.79 17.37 -6.05
C LEU A 91 -14.59 18.86 -6.32
N HIS A 92 -14.41 19.66 -5.27
CA HIS A 92 -14.11 21.09 -5.41
C HIS A 92 -12.83 21.30 -6.22
N GLN A 93 -11.79 20.53 -5.91
CA GLN A 93 -10.54 20.56 -6.64
C GLN A 93 -10.71 20.16 -8.10
N VAL A 94 -11.40 19.05 -8.40
CA VAL A 94 -11.64 18.60 -9.79
C VAL A 94 -12.41 19.66 -10.59
N ILE A 95 -13.44 20.27 -10.02
CA ILE A 95 -14.24 21.32 -10.67
C ILE A 95 -13.38 22.55 -10.97
N ARG A 96 -12.54 22.97 -10.01
CA ARG A 96 -11.62 24.10 -10.17
C ARG A 96 -10.58 23.83 -11.24
N ASP A 97 -9.93 22.68 -11.18
CA ASP A 97 -8.81 22.33 -12.05
C ASP A 97 -9.29 22.12 -13.50
N LYS A 98 -10.48 21.54 -13.69
CA LYS A 98 -11.16 21.42 -15.00
C LYS A 98 -11.85 22.71 -15.45
N ARG A 99 -11.80 23.78 -14.65
CA ARG A 99 -12.41 25.10 -14.92
C ARG A 99 -13.90 25.03 -15.25
N ILE A 100 -14.62 24.08 -14.64
CA ILE A 100 -16.07 23.92 -14.82
C ILE A 100 -16.78 25.01 -14.03
N LYS A 101 -17.71 25.74 -14.66
CA LYS A 101 -18.50 26.74 -13.92
C LYS A 101 -19.60 26.03 -13.15
N VAL A 102 -19.70 26.28 -11.84
CA VAL A 102 -20.72 25.65 -10.99
C VAL A 102 -22.15 25.84 -11.52
N GLN A 103 -22.45 26.96 -12.18
CA GLN A 103 -23.76 27.20 -12.80
C GLN A 103 -24.10 26.20 -13.91
N GLU A 104 -23.09 25.66 -14.61
CA GLU A 104 -23.29 24.67 -15.68
C GLU A 104 -23.74 23.31 -15.12
N LEU A 105 -23.57 23.07 -13.81
CA LEU A 105 -24.03 21.84 -13.16
C LEU A 105 -25.54 21.85 -12.87
N ALA A 106 -26.20 23.01 -12.97
CA ALA A 106 -27.65 23.14 -12.73
C ALA A 106 -28.48 22.31 -13.72
N GLN A 107 -28.02 22.15 -14.96
CA GLN A 107 -28.68 21.34 -15.98
C GLN A 107 -28.71 19.84 -15.64
N TYR A 108 -27.85 19.40 -14.72
CA TYR A 108 -27.77 18.02 -14.22
C TYR A 108 -28.44 17.85 -12.85
N GLY A 109 -29.22 18.84 -12.40
CA GLY A 109 -29.93 18.79 -11.11
C GLY A 109 -29.12 19.28 -9.91
N PHE A 110 -27.96 19.92 -10.14
CA PHE A 110 -27.12 20.46 -9.07
C PHE A 110 -27.19 21.98 -9.01
N SER A 111 -28.04 22.50 -8.11
CA SER A 111 -28.08 23.94 -7.87
C SER A 111 -26.75 24.43 -7.28
N LYS A 112 -26.42 25.71 -7.52
CA LYS A 112 -25.21 26.34 -6.96
C LYS A 112 -25.08 26.08 -5.45
N THR A 113 -26.16 26.27 -4.70
CA THR A 113 -26.20 26.03 -3.25
C THR A 113 -25.96 24.57 -2.88
N LYS A 114 -26.50 23.62 -3.66
CA LYS A 114 -26.27 22.18 -3.42
C LYS A 114 -24.78 21.84 -3.61
N VAL A 115 -24.16 22.35 -4.68
CA VAL A 115 -22.73 22.12 -4.96
C VAL A 115 -21.83 22.68 -3.85
N TYR A 116 -22.07 23.90 -3.36
CA TYR A 116 -21.26 24.43 -2.25
C TYR A 116 -21.45 23.66 -0.95
N ARG A 117 -22.68 23.22 -0.62
CA ARG A 117 -22.88 22.34 0.55
C ARG A 117 -22.13 21.02 0.44
N MET A 118 -22.06 20.46 -0.77
CA MET A 118 -21.30 19.24 -1.05
C MET A 118 -19.79 19.43 -0.85
N TYR A 119 -19.26 20.64 -0.96
CA TYR A 119 -17.85 20.89 -0.64
C TYR A 119 -17.60 20.89 0.88
N ASP A 120 -18.54 21.43 1.65
CA ASP A 120 -18.36 21.68 3.08
C ASP A 120 -18.81 20.49 3.97
N ASP A 121 -19.70 19.62 3.48
CA ASP A 121 -20.31 18.54 4.27
C ASP A 121 -20.47 17.23 3.48
N ASP A 122 -19.68 16.21 3.86
CA ASP A 122 -19.76 14.88 3.24
C ASP A 122 -21.10 14.17 3.50
N ALA A 123 -21.81 14.49 4.58
CA ALA A 123 -23.13 13.92 4.87
C ALA A 123 -24.21 14.42 3.92
N SER A 124 -23.93 15.50 3.16
CA SER A 124 -24.81 16.02 2.13
C SER A 124 -24.76 15.20 0.83
N PHE A 125 -23.79 14.28 0.67
CA PHE A 125 -23.73 13.37 -0.48
C PHE A 125 -24.74 12.24 -0.35
N ARG A 126 -25.62 12.13 -1.36
CA ARG A 126 -26.27 10.86 -1.68
C ARG A 126 -25.41 10.12 -2.71
N VAL A 127 -25.32 8.79 -2.62
CA VAL A 127 -24.61 7.97 -3.61
C VAL A 127 -25.08 8.28 -5.04
N ASN A 128 -26.40 8.48 -5.22
CA ASN A 128 -26.96 8.85 -6.53
C ASN A 128 -26.49 10.23 -7.03
N ASP A 129 -26.25 11.19 -6.13
CA ASP A 129 -25.74 12.51 -6.50
C ASP A 129 -24.30 12.39 -7.01
N LEU A 130 -23.48 11.60 -6.33
CA LEU A 130 -22.12 11.29 -6.74
C LEU A 130 -22.08 10.59 -8.10
N LEU A 131 -22.87 9.51 -8.27
CA LEU A 131 -22.96 8.75 -9.52
C LEU A 131 -23.47 9.60 -10.71
N THR A 132 -24.34 10.58 -10.45
CA THR A 132 -24.83 11.51 -11.49
C THR A 132 -23.76 12.54 -11.86
N LEU A 133 -23.02 13.06 -10.87
CA LEU A 133 -22.04 14.12 -11.09
C LEU A 133 -20.74 13.59 -11.74
N MET A 134 -20.32 12.38 -11.39
CA MET A 134 -19.04 11.80 -11.81
C MET A 134 -18.82 11.75 -13.33
N PRO A 135 -19.76 11.28 -14.17
CA PRO A 135 -19.58 11.28 -15.62
C PRO A 135 -19.32 12.68 -16.20
N HIS A 136 -20.00 13.69 -15.65
CA HIS A 136 -19.83 15.09 -16.09
C HIS A 136 -18.52 15.71 -15.63
N LEU A 137 -18.01 15.25 -14.50
CA LEU A 137 -16.67 15.60 -14.04
C LEU A 137 -15.60 14.71 -14.67
N GLY A 138 -15.94 13.76 -15.55
CA GLY A 138 -15.01 12.79 -16.12
C GLY A 138 -14.29 11.98 -15.03
N LEU A 139 -15.04 11.56 -14.02
CA LEU A 139 -14.59 10.69 -12.93
C LEU A 139 -15.27 9.32 -13.05
N MET A 140 -14.53 8.29 -12.66
CA MET A 140 -15.00 6.92 -12.49
C MET A 140 -14.98 6.54 -10.99
N PRO A 141 -15.76 5.53 -10.54
CA PRO A 141 -15.73 5.09 -9.14
C PRO A 141 -14.31 4.80 -8.62
N GLY A 142 -13.47 4.22 -9.49
CA GLY A 142 -12.06 3.97 -9.19
C GLY A 142 -11.23 5.22 -8.86
N ASP A 143 -11.61 6.40 -9.35
CA ASP A 143 -10.89 7.65 -9.04
C ASP A 143 -11.13 8.10 -7.60
N LEU A 144 -12.36 7.94 -7.11
CA LEU A 144 -12.70 8.18 -5.71
C LEU A 144 -12.05 7.14 -4.81
N ASP A 145 -12.02 5.89 -5.28
CA ASP A 145 -11.30 4.83 -4.59
C ASP A 145 -9.79 5.13 -4.50
N ALA A 146 -9.16 5.79 -5.47
CA ALA A 146 -7.75 6.16 -5.35
C ALA A 146 -7.49 7.26 -4.29
N VAL A 147 -8.52 8.03 -3.93
CA VAL A 147 -8.39 9.28 -3.17
C VAL A 147 -8.84 9.15 -1.72
N VAL A 148 -9.97 8.48 -1.46
CA VAL A 148 -10.48 8.22 -0.10
C VAL A 148 -9.42 7.69 0.89
N PRO A 149 -8.49 6.79 0.50
CA PRO A 149 -7.44 6.28 1.38
C PRO A 149 -6.43 7.34 1.83
N GLN A 150 -6.41 8.51 1.20
CA GLN A 150 -5.47 9.59 1.47
C GLN A 150 -6.08 10.65 2.41
N PHE A 151 -7.38 10.56 2.73
CA PHE A 151 -8.05 11.53 3.58
C PHE A 151 -7.44 11.61 4.96
N ASN A 152 -7.32 12.81 5.50
CA ASN A 152 -6.76 13.06 6.84
C ASN A 152 -7.76 12.85 7.99
N ASP A 153 -8.80 12.04 7.78
CA ASP A 153 -9.79 11.67 8.80
C ASP A 153 -9.52 10.26 9.35
N ALA A 154 -9.40 10.15 10.68
CA ALA A 154 -9.06 8.89 11.35
C ALA A 154 -10.13 7.80 11.17
N THR A 155 -11.41 8.17 11.09
CA THR A 155 -12.54 7.24 10.93
C THR A 155 -12.54 6.63 9.53
N TYR A 156 -12.35 7.47 8.51
CA TYR A 156 -12.18 7.02 7.13
C TYR A 156 -10.94 6.14 6.97
N ARG A 157 -9.81 6.53 7.58
CA ARG A 157 -8.58 5.73 7.55
C ARG A 157 -8.78 4.37 8.21
N VAL A 158 -9.48 4.28 9.34
CA VAL A 158 -9.79 2.97 9.96
C VAL A 158 -10.61 2.06 9.04
N LYS A 159 -11.47 2.62 8.19
CA LYS A 159 -12.30 1.83 7.28
C LYS A 159 -11.62 1.51 5.94
N TYR A 160 -10.82 2.42 5.41
CA TYR A 160 -10.35 2.35 4.02
C TYR A 160 -8.84 2.37 3.86
N ASN A 161 -8.08 2.78 4.89
CA ASN A 161 -6.63 2.79 4.85
C ASN A 161 -5.96 2.80 6.24
N LEU A 162 -5.98 1.63 6.88
CA LEU A 162 -5.43 1.48 8.22
C LEU A 162 -3.94 1.80 8.31
N GLN A 163 -3.23 1.79 7.18
CA GLN A 163 -1.81 2.12 7.12
C GLN A 163 -1.51 3.57 7.55
N PHE A 164 -2.47 4.49 7.45
CA PHE A 164 -2.30 5.89 7.84
C PHE A 164 -2.99 6.26 9.15
N VAL A 165 -3.57 5.29 9.86
CA VAL A 165 -4.18 5.57 11.16
C VAL A 165 -3.08 5.82 12.18
N ALA A 166 -3.14 6.95 12.87
CA ALA A 166 -2.20 7.29 13.93
C ALA A 166 -2.25 6.22 15.03
N GLU A 167 -1.08 5.79 15.50
CA GLU A 167 -0.97 4.72 16.50
C GLU A 167 -1.79 4.97 17.77
N THR A 168 -1.91 6.23 18.18
CA THR A 168 -2.72 6.66 19.33
C THR A 168 -4.22 6.38 19.18
N PHE A 169 -4.73 6.25 17.95
CA PHE A 169 -6.14 5.99 17.68
C PHE A 169 -6.47 4.49 17.65
N ILE A 170 -5.48 3.63 17.34
CA ILE A 170 -5.70 2.21 17.11
C ILE A 170 -6.29 1.47 18.35
N PRO A 171 -5.82 1.70 19.59
CA PRO A 171 -6.39 1.05 20.77
C PRO A 171 -7.89 1.33 20.97
N THR A 172 -8.32 2.57 20.73
CA THR A 172 -9.74 2.96 20.82
C THR A 172 -10.56 2.26 19.76
N ALA A 173 -10.06 2.20 18.51
CA ALA A 173 -10.74 1.49 17.42
C ALA A 173 -10.87 -0.01 17.70
N VAL A 174 -9.83 -0.65 18.27
CA VAL A 174 -9.87 -2.07 18.68
C VAL A 174 -10.97 -2.31 19.71
N ALA A 175 -11.02 -1.49 20.75
CA ALA A 175 -12.01 -1.63 21.81
C ALA A 175 -13.45 -1.46 21.27
N GLN A 176 -13.67 -0.47 20.39
CA GLN A 176 -14.96 -0.24 19.76
C GLN A 176 -15.39 -1.38 18.84
N ALA A 177 -14.49 -1.91 18.01
CA ALA A 177 -14.78 -3.04 17.14
C ALA A 177 -15.17 -4.29 17.96
N LYS A 178 -14.42 -4.58 19.04
CA LYS A 178 -14.74 -5.72 19.92
C LYS A 178 -16.08 -5.56 20.60
N MET A 179 -16.34 -4.38 21.18
CA MET A 179 -17.59 -4.08 21.87
C MET A 179 -18.79 -4.25 20.93
N ARG A 180 -18.71 -3.72 19.70
CA ARG A 180 -19.78 -3.86 18.72
C ARG A 180 -19.98 -5.30 18.27
N TYR A 181 -18.92 -6.08 18.12
CA TYR A 181 -19.05 -7.51 17.84
C TYR A 181 -19.76 -8.24 18.99
N ASP A 182 -19.38 -7.96 20.24
CA ASP A 182 -19.98 -8.60 21.42
C ASP A 182 -21.46 -8.23 21.59
N GLU A 183 -21.85 -7.01 21.21
CA GLU A 183 -23.23 -6.53 21.26
C GLU A 183 -24.11 -7.09 20.13
N THR A 184 -23.56 -7.24 18.92
CA THR A 184 -24.37 -7.48 17.70
C THR A 184 -24.18 -8.86 17.10
N GLY A 185 -23.08 -9.56 17.39
CA GLY A 185 -22.66 -10.78 16.71
C GLY A 185 -22.29 -10.58 15.22
N HIS A 186 -22.21 -9.34 14.72
CA HIS A 186 -21.98 -9.09 13.30
C HIS A 186 -20.51 -9.31 12.93
N LEU A 187 -20.24 -10.25 12.01
CA LEU A 187 -18.89 -10.70 11.64
C LEU A 187 -17.97 -9.58 11.13
N GLY A 188 -18.50 -8.59 10.42
CA GLY A 188 -17.71 -7.42 9.99
C GLY A 188 -17.01 -6.66 11.13
N PHE A 189 -17.55 -6.67 12.36
CA PHE A 189 -16.86 -6.09 13.51
C PHE A 189 -15.75 -6.99 14.05
N LEU A 190 -15.90 -8.32 13.92
CA LEU A 190 -14.84 -9.28 14.24
C LEU A 190 -13.67 -9.19 13.24
N GLU A 191 -13.96 -9.09 11.95
CA GLU A 191 -12.94 -8.85 10.91
C GLU A 191 -12.13 -7.58 11.20
N GLN A 192 -12.81 -6.47 11.46
CA GLN A 192 -12.17 -5.20 11.80
C GLN A 192 -11.32 -5.33 13.07
N TRP A 193 -11.82 -6.03 14.09
CA TRP A 193 -11.06 -6.27 15.32
C TRP A 193 -9.79 -7.10 15.08
N LEU A 194 -9.88 -8.18 14.29
CA LEU A 194 -8.73 -9.01 13.91
C LEU A 194 -7.69 -8.21 13.12
N GLU A 195 -8.14 -7.42 12.13
CA GLU A 195 -7.27 -6.57 11.31
C GLU A 195 -6.53 -5.54 12.18
N LEU A 196 -7.24 -4.85 13.07
CA LEU A 196 -6.63 -3.86 13.97
C LEU A 196 -5.63 -4.50 14.95
N ARG A 197 -5.95 -5.67 15.51
CA ARG A 197 -5.03 -6.40 16.41
C ARG A 197 -3.76 -6.84 15.69
N MET A 198 -3.90 -7.35 14.47
CA MET A 198 -2.78 -7.68 13.59
C MET A 198 -1.88 -6.48 13.34
N ILE A 199 -2.44 -5.30 13.08
CA ILE A 199 -1.66 -4.07 12.82
C ILE A 199 -0.91 -3.60 14.06
N ILE A 200 -1.54 -3.59 15.25
CA ILE A 200 -0.86 -3.23 16.50
C ILE A 200 0.32 -4.15 16.74
N GLY A 201 0.08 -5.46 16.70
CA GLY A 201 1.11 -6.45 17.00
C GLY A 201 2.30 -6.33 16.05
N SER A 202 2.03 -6.30 14.74
CA SER A 202 3.07 -6.24 13.71
C SER A 202 3.86 -4.92 13.66
N ARG A 203 3.34 -3.82 14.22
CA ARG A 203 4.03 -2.53 14.28
C ARG A 203 4.90 -2.38 15.53
N LEU A 204 4.37 -2.76 16.69
CA LEU A 204 4.98 -2.45 17.98
C LEU A 204 6.05 -3.46 18.41
N ASP A 205 5.94 -4.71 17.99
CA ASP A 205 6.87 -5.76 18.40
C ASP A 205 7.25 -6.65 17.21
N GLY A 206 8.53 -6.59 16.83
CA GLY A 206 9.08 -7.45 15.78
C GLY A 206 8.96 -8.94 16.10
N ARG A 207 8.91 -9.34 17.38
CA ARG A 207 8.73 -10.74 17.79
C ARG A 207 7.27 -11.17 17.88
N TRP A 208 6.32 -10.27 17.66
CA TRP A 208 4.90 -10.58 17.71
C TRP A 208 4.53 -11.76 16.80
N TYR A 209 5.19 -11.91 15.65
CA TYR A 209 4.95 -13.00 14.71
C TYR A 209 5.16 -14.41 15.29
N ALA A 210 5.97 -14.54 16.35
CA ALA A 210 6.23 -15.79 17.06
C ALA A 210 5.47 -15.92 18.38
N SER A 211 4.55 -15.00 18.67
CA SER A 211 3.81 -14.98 19.93
C SER A 211 2.58 -15.89 19.91
N GLU A 212 2.19 -16.38 21.09
CA GLU A 212 0.91 -17.11 21.28
C GLU A 212 -0.31 -16.24 20.91
N GLU A 213 -0.20 -14.92 21.07
CA GLU A 213 -1.25 -14.00 20.64
C GLU A 213 -1.45 -14.07 19.13
N ALA A 214 -0.37 -13.95 18.35
CA ALA A 214 -0.46 -13.96 16.90
C ALA A 214 -0.93 -15.32 16.37
N LYS A 215 -0.51 -16.43 17.00
CA LYS A 215 -1.02 -17.77 16.72
C LYS A 215 -2.52 -17.88 16.99
N SER A 216 -3.00 -17.40 18.14
CA SER A 216 -4.42 -17.41 18.50
C SER A 216 -5.27 -16.56 17.54
N LEU A 217 -4.77 -15.37 17.17
CA LEU A 217 -5.43 -14.50 16.20
C LEU A 217 -5.45 -15.14 14.80
N GLY A 218 -4.37 -15.78 14.38
CA GLY A 218 -4.31 -16.51 13.11
C GLY A 218 -5.33 -17.65 13.04
N GLN A 219 -5.46 -18.43 14.12
CA GLN A 219 -6.47 -19.49 14.21
C GLN A 219 -7.90 -18.94 14.20
N GLN A 220 -8.14 -17.79 14.81
CA GLN A 220 -9.45 -17.11 14.75
C GLN A 220 -9.77 -16.62 13.34
N ALA A 221 -8.81 -15.98 12.66
CA ALA A 221 -8.97 -15.53 11.29
C ALA A 221 -9.21 -16.71 10.33
N GLN A 222 -8.42 -17.79 10.45
CA GLN A 222 -8.60 -18.98 9.61
C GLN A 222 -9.97 -19.63 9.81
N ARG A 223 -10.43 -19.79 11.07
CA ARG A 223 -11.77 -20.33 11.36
C ARG A 223 -12.89 -19.44 10.81
N LEU A 224 -12.73 -18.12 10.92
CA LEU A 224 -13.70 -17.17 10.38
C LEU A 224 -13.80 -17.30 8.86
N LEU A 225 -12.65 -17.26 8.16
CA LEU A 225 -12.60 -17.42 6.71
C LEU A 225 -13.15 -18.76 6.22
N GLN A 226 -12.87 -19.86 6.94
CA GLN A 226 -13.42 -21.19 6.63
C GLN A 226 -14.93 -21.31 6.85
N SER A 227 -15.51 -20.43 7.66
CA SER A 227 -16.95 -20.43 7.94
C SER A 227 -17.78 -19.67 6.90
N MET A 228 -17.12 -18.98 5.96
CA MET A 228 -17.76 -18.14 4.95
C MET A 228 -17.85 -18.85 3.60
N ASP A 229 -19.00 -18.70 2.94
CA ASP A 229 -19.25 -19.27 1.60
C ASP A 229 -18.57 -18.47 0.48
N THR A 230 -18.28 -17.19 0.70
CA THR A 230 -17.64 -16.30 -0.29
C THR A 230 -16.87 -15.21 0.43
N TRP A 231 -15.68 -14.87 -0.07
CA TRP A 231 -14.88 -13.77 0.45
C TRP A 231 -14.99 -12.52 -0.43
N HIS A 232 -15.09 -11.37 0.22
CA HIS A 232 -15.00 -10.04 -0.35
C HIS A 232 -13.69 -9.38 0.07
N ASP A 233 -13.46 -8.14 -0.38
CA ASP A 233 -12.22 -7.39 -0.04
C ASP A 233 -11.98 -7.28 1.47
N SER A 234 -13.03 -7.25 2.29
CA SER A 234 -12.94 -7.25 3.76
C SER A 234 -12.26 -8.51 4.31
N GLU A 235 -12.66 -9.69 3.83
CA GLU A 235 -12.11 -10.97 4.26
C GLU A 235 -10.64 -11.12 3.85
N PHE A 236 -10.28 -10.61 2.66
CA PHE A 236 -8.89 -10.62 2.21
C PHE A 236 -7.96 -9.77 3.07
N ARG A 237 -8.46 -8.78 3.84
CA ARG A 237 -7.63 -7.98 4.75
C ARG A 237 -7.08 -8.77 5.93
N ILE A 238 -7.82 -9.77 6.39
CA ILE A 238 -7.40 -10.67 7.48
C ILE A 238 -6.69 -11.93 6.95
N LEU A 239 -6.52 -12.07 5.63
CA LEU A 239 -5.89 -13.24 5.01
C LEU A 239 -4.46 -13.46 5.54
N LYS A 240 -3.65 -12.40 5.66
CA LYS A 240 -2.29 -12.49 6.22
C LYS A 240 -2.28 -13.10 7.62
N LEU A 241 -3.28 -12.77 8.43
CA LEU A 241 -3.43 -13.32 9.77
C LEU A 241 -3.80 -14.80 9.70
N ALA A 242 -4.74 -15.18 8.83
CA ALA A 242 -5.12 -16.58 8.65
C ALA A 242 -3.95 -17.46 8.18
N TRP A 243 -3.08 -16.96 7.31
CA TRP A 243 -1.86 -17.65 6.89
C TRP A 243 -0.91 -17.96 8.05
N MET A 244 -0.90 -17.15 9.12
CA MET A 244 -0.06 -17.43 10.29
C MET A 244 -0.46 -18.72 11.03
N ALA A 245 -1.71 -19.17 10.88
CA ALA A 245 -2.15 -20.44 11.46
C ALA A 245 -1.52 -21.66 10.78
N VAL A 246 -0.92 -21.50 9.60
CA VAL A 246 -0.27 -22.59 8.86
C VAL A 246 1.03 -23.01 9.53
N ASP A 247 1.17 -24.30 9.80
CA ASP A 247 2.32 -24.90 10.48
C ASP A 247 2.98 -26.05 9.69
N SER A 248 2.47 -26.35 8.49
CA SER A 248 2.91 -27.49 7.70
C SER A 248 2.79 -27.23 6.20
N VAL A 249 3.57 -27.96 5.40
CA VAL A 249 3.53 -27.93 3.93
C VAL A 249 2.12 -28.26 3.40
N ALA A 250 1.45 -29.25 4.00
CA ALA A 250 0.06 -29.58 3.65
C ALA A 250 -0.90 -28.41 3.93
N GLY A 251 -0.72 -27.70 5.04
CA GLY A 251 -1.47 -26.49 5.37
C GLY A 251 -1.24 -25.35 4.38
N VAL A 252 -0.01 -25.19 3.87
CA VAL A 252 0.31 -24.22 2.81
C VAL A 252 -0.55 -24.49 1.58
N HIS A 253 -0.56 -25.72 1.07
CA HIS A 253 -1.37 -26.09 -0.10
C HIS A 253 -2.87 -25.93 0.14
N MET A 254 -3.37 -26.26 1.33
CA MET A 254 -4.76 -26.04 1.70
C MET A 254 -5.13 -24.55 1.64
N MET A 255 -4.29 -23.67 2.18
CA MET A 255 -4.53 -22.22 2.15
C MET A 255 -4.46 -21.63 0.73
N VAL A 256 -3.55 -22.12 -0.12
CA VAL A 256 -3.53 -21.74 -1.55
C VAL A 256 -4.87 -22.07 -2.21
N ASN A 257 -5.32 -23.33 -2.09
CA ASN A 257 -6.58 -23.77 -2.70
C ASN A 257 -7.79 -22.99 -2.17
N MET A 258 -7.84 -22.73 -0.86
CA MET A 258 -8.90 -21.92 -0.25
C MET A 258 -8.90 -20.47 -0.75
N THR A 259 -7.71 -19.88 -0.93
CA THR A 259 -7.57 -18.52 -1.47
C THR A 259 -8.04 -18.48 -2.93
N HIS A 260 -7.58 -19.40 -3.78
CA HIS A 260 -7.99 -19.46 -5.18
C HIS A 260 -9.48 -19.70 -5.37
N ALA A 261 -10.10 -20.55 -4.54
CA ALA A 261 -11.54 -20.81 -4.60
C ALA A 261 -12.40 -19.56 -4.32
N ASN A 262 -11.84 -18.56 -3.63
CA ASN A 262 -12.53 -17.34 -3.24
C ASN A 262 -12.07 -16.09 -4.01
N ASP A 263 -11.02 -16.18 -4.82
CA ASP A 263 -10.45 -15.07 -5.60
C ASP A 263 -10.97 -15.05 -7.05
N VAL A 264 -12.27 -15.32 -7.25
CA VAL A 264 -12.86 -15.58 -8.57
C VAL A 264 -13.15 -14.29 -9.38
N ASP A 265 -13.26 -13.13 -8.72
CA ASP A 265 -13.64 -11.85 -9.35
C ASP A 265 -12.62 -10.72 -9.10
N ASN A 266 -11.35 -11.00 -9.36
CA ASN A 266 -10.24 -10.05 -9.16
C ASN A 266 -10.21 -8.86 -10.17
N ILE A 267 -11.27 -8.69 -10.99
CA ILE A 267 -11.38 -7.63 -12.02
C ILE A 267 -11.80 -6.27 -11.42
N LEU A 268 -12.40 -6.24 -10.22
CA LEU A 268 -12.92 -5.01 -9.60
C LEU A 268 -12.10 -4.52 -8.38
N GLN A 269 -10.98 -5.15 -8.04
CA GLN A 269 -10.26 -4.85 -6.81
C GLN A 269 -9.25 -3.70 -6.96
N ARG A 270 -9.22 -2.85 -5.92
CA ARG A 270 -8.47 -1.59 -5.78
C ARG A 270 -6.95 -1.75 -5.83
N THR A 271 -6.46 -2.98 -5.70
CA THR A 271 -5.04 -3.31 -5.67
C THR A 271 -4.92 -4.59 -6.49
N TYR A 272 -4.30 -4.51 -7.67
CA TYR A 272 -3.92 -5.72 -8.40
C TYR A 272 -2.95 -6.49 -7.52
N ALA A 273 -3.47 -7.47 -6.80
CA ALA A 273 -2.75 -8.19 -5.78
C ALA A 273 -3.01 -9.68 -5.92
N ASN A 274 -1.95 -10.45 -6.19
CA ASN A 274 -2.04 -11.88 -6.00
C ASN A 274 -2.23 -12.14 -4.49
N ARG A 275 -3.43 -12.61 -4.13
CA ARG A 275 -3.86 -12.77 -2.73
C ARG A 275 -3.05 -13.81 -1.97
N VAL A 276 -2.50 -14.82 -2.67
CA VAL A 276 -1.56 -15.78 -2.07
C VAL A 276 -0.25 -15.09 -1.73
N VAL A 277 0.35 -14.39 -2.69
CA VAL A 277 1.63 -13.67 -2.48
C VAL A 277 1.49 -12.60 -1.38
N GLU A 278 0.34 -11.93 -1.29
CA GLU A 278 0.06 -11.03 -0.18
C GLU A 278 -0.05 -11.77 1.15
N GLY A 279 -0.83 -12.86 1.20
CA GLY A 279 -1.16 -13.59 2.41
C GLY A 279 0.04 -14.24 3.11
N VAL A 280 0.97 -14.83 2.37
CA VAL A 280 2.06 -15.63 2.93
C VAL A 280 3.08 -14.84 3.76
N GLU A 281 3.16 -13.51 3.61
CA GLU A 281 4.21 -12.66 4.20
C GLU A 281 4.38 -12.86 5.72
N TYR A 282 3.27 -12.95 6.47
CA TYR A 282 3.35 -13.10 7.93
C TYR A 282 3.67 -14.53 8.37
N ALA A 283 3.24 -15.52 7.60
CA ALA A 283 3.63 -16.91 7.82
C ALA A 283 5.12 -17.11 7.56
N ILE A 284 5.70 -16.38 6.59
CA ILE A 284 7.16 -16.36 6.34
C ILE A 284 7.89 -15.85 7.58
N PHE A 285 7.49 -14.70 8.13
CA PHE A 285 8.13 -14.15 9.34
C PHE A 285 8.02 -15.09 10.53
N LYS A 286 6.84 -15.68 10.75
CA LYS A 286 6.64 -16.72 11.76
C LYS A 286 7.63 -17.88 11.56
N ALA A 287 7.72 -18.46 10.36
CA ALA A 287 8.61 -19.57 10.07
C ALA A 287 10.10 -19.22 10.31
N MET A 288 10.51 -17.99 9.96
CA MET A 288 11.86 -17.48 10.22
C MET A 288 12.17 -17.39 11.72
N PHE A 289 11.24 -16.88 12.54
CA PHE A 289 11.40 -16.82 14.00
C PHE A 289 11.39 -18.21 14.66
N GLU A 290 10.49 -19.08 14.22
CA GLU A 290 10.37 -20.46 14.73
C GLU A 290 11.56 -21.35 14.32
N GLY A 291 12.40 -20.91 13.37
CA GLY A 291 13.48 -21.74 12.85
C GLY A 291 13.00 -22.86 11.92
N ASN A 292 11.79 -22.73 11.37
CA ASN A 292 11.16 -23.76 10.57
C ASN A 292 11.50 -23.58 9.08
N GLN A 293 12.66 -24.11 8.67
CA GLN A 293 13.14 -24.00 7.29
C GLN A 293 12.21 -24.70 6.28
N GLU A 294 11.66 -25.88 6.61
CA GLU A 294 10.76 -26.60 5.71
C GLU A 294 9.50 -25.79 5.38
N LEU A 295 8.89 -25.17 6.40
CA LEU A 295 7.74 -24.30 6.21
C LEU A 295 8.11 -23.02 5.43
N LEU A 296 9.25 -22.41 5.73
CA LEU A 296 9.74 -21.24 5.00
C LEU A 296 9.91 -21.54 3.51
N ASP A 297 10.57 -22.65 3.18
CA ASP A 297 10.81 -23.07 1.81
C ASP A 297 9.50 -23.32 1.06
N ALA A 298 8.52 -23.98 1.70
CA ALA A 298 7.20 -24.22 1.12
C ALA A 298 6.43 -22.92 0.86
N LEU A 299 6.44 -21.97 1.81
CA LEU A 299 5.77 -20.67 1.67
C LEU A 299 6.39 -19.81 0.56
N LEU A 300 7.72 -19.78 0.48
CA LEU A 300 8.43 -19.07 -0.58
C LEU A 300 8.15 -19.73 -1.93
N GLN A 301 8.20 -21.06 -2.02
CA GLN A 301 7.92 -21.79 -3.25
C GLN A 301 6.55 -21.40 -3.84
N VAL A 302 5.48 -21.45 -3.04
CA VAL A 302 4.14 -21.09 -3.55
C VAL A 302 4.07 -19.62 -3.95
N ALA A 303 4.73 -18.70 -3.23
CA ALA A 303 4.75 -17.29 -3.61
C ALA A 303 5.40 -17.08 -5.00
N PHE A 304 6.52 -17.74 -5.27
CA PHE A 304 7.23 -17.65 -6.55
C PHE A 304 6.50 -18.40 -7.69
N GLU A 305 5.77 -19.47 -7.38
CA GLU A 305 4.91 -20.13 -8.38
C GLU A 305 3.74 -19.23 -8.78
N GLU A 306 3.09 -18.59 -7.81
CA GLU A 306 2.01 -17.63 -8.04
C GLU A 306 2.47 -16.40 -8.81
N GLN A 307 3.69 -15.90 -8.54
CA GLN A 307 4.31 -14.84 -9.34
C GLN A 307 4.38 -15.18 -10.83
N LYS A 308 4.75 -16.42 -11.17
CA LYS A 308 4.90 -16.86 -12.57
C LYS A 308 3.56 -16.97 -13.29
N ARG A 309 2.46 -17.09 -12.54
CA ARG A 309 1.09 -17.18 -13.07
C ARG A 309 0.44 -15.82 -13.27
N ASP A 310 1.01 -14.76 -12.68
CA ASP A 310 0.48 -13.40 -12.74
C ASP A 310 1.41 -12.48 -13.54
N ASP A 311 1.13 -12.35 -14.84
CA ASP A 311 1.85 -11.46 -15.76
C ASP A 311 1.81 -9.98 -15.34
N LYS A 312 0.86 -9.60 -14.46
CA LYS A 312 0.73 -8.24 -13.93
C LYS A 312 1.47 -8.03 -12.61
N ALA A 313 1.84 -9.10 -11.89
CA ALA A 313 2.53 -8.99 -10.61
C ALA A 313 3.80 -8.14 -10.73
N LEU A 314 4.61 -8.34 -11.76
CA LEU A 314 5.82 -7.54 -11.98
C LEU A 314 5.58 -6.16 -12.61
N LYS A 315 4.34 -5.76 -12.90
CA LYS A 315 4.04 -4.45 -13.49
C LYS A 315 4.12 -3.31 -12.47
N TYR A 316 3.85 -3.59 -11.19
CA TYR A 316 3.83 -2.58 -10.13
C TYR A 316 5.04 -2.69 -9.22
N ALA A 317 5.65 -1.55 -8.91
CA ALA A 317 6.81 -1.44 -8.01
C ALA A 317 6.56 -2.09 -6.63
N SER A 318 5.33 -1.98 -6.12
CA SER A 318 4.88 -2.57 -4.85
C SER A 318 4.80 -4.09 -4.84
N TRP A 319 5.03 -4.76 -5.96
CA TRP A 319 5.18 -6.22 -6.03
C TRP A 319 6.62 -6.64 -6.24
N ARG A 320 7.34 -5.93 -7.12
CA ARG A 320 8.76 -6.18 -7.39
C ARG A 320 9.57 -6.20 -6.11
N TRP A 321 9.40 -5.20 -5.25
CA TRP A 321 10.12 -5.15 -3.98
C TRP A 321 9.82 -6.33 -3.03
N ARG A 322 8.60 -6.86 -3.03
CA ARG A 322 8.22 -7.99 -2.16
C ARG A 322 8.99 -9.24 -2.57
N PHE A 323 9.15 -9.48 -3.87
CA PHE A 323 9.96 -10.59 -4.36
C PHE A 323 11.45 -10.36 -4.14
N LEU A 324 11.96 -9.12 -4.24
CA LEU A 324 13.33 -8.81 -3.83
C LEU A 324 13.56 -9.16 -2.35
N MET A 325 12.60 -8.89 -1.46
CA MET A 325 12.68 -9.32 -0.07
C MET A 325 12.62 -10.86 0.05
N TYR A 326 11.75 -11.54 -0.69
CA TYR A 326 11.60 -13.00 -0.64
C TYR A 326 12.85 -13.74 -1.13
N GLU A 327 13.56 -13.20 -2.11
CA GLU A 327 14.88 -13.73 -2.52
C GLU A 327 15.89 -13.66 -1.36
N ASN A 328 15.87 -12.59 -0.57
CA ASN A 328 16.72 -12.48 0.63
C ASN A 328 16.28 -13.44 1.74
N TYR A 329 14.99 -13.75 1.86
CA TYR A 329 14.50 -14.69 2.88
C TYR A 329 14.96 -16.13 2.62
N ARG A 330 15.15 -16.54 1.35
CA ARG A 330 15.66 -17.88 1.00
C ARG A 330 17.01 -18.20 1.61
N THR A 331 17.88 -17.20 1.72
CA THR A 331 19.24 -17.38 2.24
C THR A 331 19.32 -17.20 3.75
N TYR A 332 18.21 -16.84 4.41
CA TYR A 332 18.22 -16.48 5.83
C TYR A 332 18.80 -17.57 6.72
N PHE A 333 18.41 -18.84 6.56
CA PHE A 333 18.96 -19.92 7.39
C PHE A 333 20.40 -20.31 7.01
N THR A 334 20.86 -19.98 5.81
CA THR A 334 22.23 -20.25 5.35
C THR A 334 23.20 -19.17 5.79
N ASN A 335 22.83 -17.89 5.64
CA ASN A 335 23.63 -16.74 6.05
C ASN A 335 22.74 -15.63 6.63
N PRO A 336 22.33 -15.72 7.91
CA PRO A 336 21.44 -14.74 8.53
C PRO A 336 22.00 -13.31 8.54
N GLU A 337 23.32 -13.15 8.64
CA GLU A 337 24.00 -11.85 8.67
C GLU A 337 23.95 -11.13 7.33
N GLU A 338 24.28 -11.83 6.26
CA GLU A 338 24.16 -11.29 4.91
C GLU A 338 22.69 -11.01 4.54
N ALA A 339 21.78 -11.94 4.87
CA ALA A 339 20.35 -11.77 4.59
C ALA A 339 19.76 -10.54 5.30
N VAL A 340 20.05 -10.37 6.60
CA VAL A 340 19.60 -9.19 7.35
C VAL A 340 20.28 -7.91 6.86
N GLY A 341 21.58 -7.95 6.54
CA GLY A 341 22.31 -6.81 5.98
C GLY A 341 21.68 -6.31 4.68
N HIS A 342 21.40 -7.21 3.73
CA HIS A 342 20.72 -6.86 2.49
C HIS A 342 19.32 -6.27 2.71
N LEU A 343 18.58 -6.77 3.71
CA LEU A 343 17.27 -6.22 4.05
C LEU A 343 17.37 -4.81 4.63
N VAL A 344 18.38 -4.53 5.46
CA VAL A 344 18.61 -3.16 5.98
C VAL A 344 18.95 -2.21 4.83
N ASP A 345 19.86 -2.58 3.94
CA ASP A 345 20.23 -1.77 2.77
C ASP A 345 19.03 -1.54 1.85
N PHE A 346 18.23 -2.59 1.63
CA PHE A 346 16.98 -2.52 0.86
C PHE A 346 16.04 -1.45 1.42
N PHE A 347 15.85 -1.38 2.75
CA PHE A 347 14.96 -0.39 3.36
C PHE A 347 15.54 1.02 3.39
N ALA A 348 16.86 1.17 3.45
CA ALA A 348 17.52 2.47 3.27
C ALA A 348 17.29 3.02 1.86
N ASP A 349 17.45 2.19 0.83
CA ASP A 349 17.13 2.57 -0.55
C ASP A 349 15.64 2.91 -0.71
N TYR A 350 14.76 2.17 -0.04
CA TYR A 350 13.33 2.44 -0.11
C TYR A 350 12.98 3.78 0.56
N ASP A 351 13.55 4.09 1.73
CA ASP A 351 13.38 5.38 2.42
C ASP A 351 13.89 6.55 1.59
N GLU A 352 14.99 6.39 0.84
CA GLU A 352 15.46 7.40 -0.11
C GLU A 352 14.36 7.71 -1.15
N LEU A 353 13.71 6.67 -1.67
CA LEU A 353 12.71 6.78 -2.73
C LEU A 353 11.37 7.32 -2.27
N VAL A 354 10.85 6.91 -1.11
CA VAL A 354 9.50 7.30 -0.66
C VAL A 354 9.49 8.27 0.53
N GLY A 355 10.63 8.46 1.18
CA GLY A 355 10.78 9.15 2.46
C GLY A 355 10.64 8.23 3.64
N GLU A 356 11.20 8.65 4.78
CA GLU A 356 10.93 7.99 6.06
C GLU A 356 9.41 7.86 6.24
N PHE A 357 8.97 6.62 6.42
CA PHE A 357 7.58 6.29 6.37
C PHE A 357 7.27 5.15 7.33
N GLU A 358 6.18 5.24 8.08
CA GLU A 358 5.77 4.26 9.09
C GLU A 358 5.74 2.80 8.56
N ILE A 359 5.56 2.59 7.25
CA ILE A 359 5.60 1.25 6.65
C ILE A 359 7.00 0.64 6.67
N THR A 360 8.08 1.42 6.51
CA THR A 360 9.45 0.88 6.58
C THR A 360 9.86 0.61 8.01
N ASP A 361 9.37 1.39 8.97
CA ASP A 361 9.70 1.23 10.38
C ASP A 361 9.27 -0.13 10.96
N LYS A 362 8.10 -0.66 10.54
CA LYS A 362 7.69 -2.02 10.96
C LYS A 362 8.71 -3.09 10.53
N TYR A 363 9.26 -2.96 9.32
CA TYR A 363 10.23 -3.90 8.77
C TYR A 363 11.58 -3.74 9.45
N LYS A 364 12.01 -2.50 9.74
CA LYS A 364 13.21 -2.25 10.56
C LYS A 364 13.08 -2.87 11.95
N THR A 365 11.95 -2.67 12.63
CA THR A 365 11.67 -3.29 13.93
C THR A 365 11.73 -4.82 13.86
N LEU A 366 11.12 -5.42 12.84
CA LEU A 366 11.16 -6.86 12.56
C LEU A 366 12.60 -7.37 12.35
N PHE A 367 13.37 -6.78 11.44
CA PHE A 367 14.73 -7.27 11.13
C PHE A 367 15.70 -7.06 12.29
N ASN A 368 15.56 -5.96 13.04
CA ASN A 368 16.30 -5.76 14.28
C ASN A 368 16.00 -6.85 15.32
N ALA A 369 14.75 -7.29 15.43
CA ALA A 369 14.37 -8.39 16.33
C ALA A 369 14.97 -9.72 15.88
N MET A 370 14.91 -10.04 14.58
CA MET A 370 15.52 -11.24 14.01
C MET A 370 17.05 -11.25 14.19
N TRP A 371 17.71 -10.10 13.97
CA TRP A 371 19.14 -9.94 14.22
C TRP A 371 19.53 -10.23 15.67
N ARG A 372 18.78 -9.65 16.62
CA ARG A 372 19.02 -9.89 18.06
C ARG A 372 18.84 -11.35 18.45
N GLU A 373 17.87 -12.05 17.88
CA GLU A 373 17.71 -13.48 18.12
C GLU A 373 18.85 -14.32 17.55
N HIS A 374 19.31 -13.97 16.35
CA HIS A 374 20.47 -14.64 15.77
C HIS A 374 21.71 -14.48 16.66
N LEU A 375 21.96 -13.26 17.15
CA LEU A 375 23.07 -13.00 18.09
C LEU A 375 22.93 -13.74 19.42
N ALA A 376 21.71 -13.94 19.92
CA ALA A 376 21.48 -14.66 21.19
C ALA A 376 21.65 -16.19 21.08
N LYS A 377 21.67 -16.74 19.85
CA LYS A 377 21.88 -18.17 19.57
C LYS A 377 23.36 -18.51 19.30
N LYS A 378 24.24 -17.51 19.18
CA LYS A 378 25.70 -17.64 19.13
C LYS A 378 26.27 -17.58 20.54
#